data_AF-A0A3M9YKE0-F1
#
_entry.id   AF-A0A3M9YKE0-F1
#
_cell.length_a   1.000
_cell.length_b   1.000
_cell.length_c   1.000
_cell.angle_alpha   90.00
_cell.angle_beta   90.00
_cell.angle_gamma   90.00
#
_symmetry.space_group_name_H-M   'P 1'
#
loop_
_entity.id
_entity.type
_entity.pdbx_description
1 polymer ?
#
loop_
_entity_poly.entity_id
_entity_poly.type
_entity_poly.pdbx_seq_one_letter_code
_entity_poly.pdbx_strand_id
1 'polypeptide(L)' 'MAVAYIRATYLEKSNIESFFSRLFGVGAFTVKRKRGRWEYQIPRRLDAVQQSQLMSLAAIEHYEQI' A
#
# COMPACT_ATOMS: atom_id res chain seq x y z
N MET A 1 1.21 11.99 -8.01
CA MET A 1 1.05 10.56 -7.61
C MET A 1 1.82 10.34 -6.33
N ALA A 2 1.24 9.61 -5.38
CA ALA A 2 1.91 9.30 -4.12
C ALA A 2 2.43 7.85 -4.17
N VAL A 3 3.58 7.61 -3.54
CA VAL A 3 4.18 6.26 -3.47
C VAL A 3 4.12 5.81 -2.02
N ALA A 4 3.60 4.60 -1.79
CA ALA A 4 3.56 3.93 -0.51
C ALA A 4 4.45 2.68 -0.58
N TYR A 5 5.40 2.57 0.34
CA TYR A 5 6.27 1.41 0.47
C TYR A 5 5.72 0.50 1.57
N ILE A 6 5.39 -0.74 1.21
CA ILE A 6 4.79 -1.69 2.13
C ILE A 6 5.62 -2.97 2.14
N ARG A 7 6.03 -3.38 3.34
CA ARG A 7 6.58 -4.70 3.56
C ARG A 7 5.43 -5.65 3.87
N ALA A 8 5.21 -6.61 2.99
CA ALA A 8 4.12 -7.56 3.12
C ALA A 8 4.54 -8.93 2.58
N THR A 9 4.10 -9.98 3.27
CA THR A 9 4.15 -11.36 2.79
C THR A 9 3.16 -11.57 1.64
N TYR A 10 3.22 -12.73 0.98
CA TYR A 10 2.33 -13.02 -0.15
C TYR A 10 0.84 -12.99 0.19
N LEU A 11 0.48 -13.41 1.41
CA LEU A 11 -0.91 -13.39 1.88
C LEU A 11 -1.41 -11.97 2.16
N GLU A 12 -0.56 -11.13 2.78
CA GLU A 12 -0.87 -9.73 3.07
C GLU A 12 -0.99 -8.88 1.80
N LYS A 13 -0.25 -9.21 0.74
CA LYS A 13 -0.33 -8.53 -0.57
C LYS A 13 -1.77 -8.49 -1.10
N SER A 14 -2.48 -9.63 -1.08
CA SER A 14 -3.85 -9.72 -1.59
C SER A 14 -4.82 -8.82 -0.80
N ASN A 15 -4.65 -8.77 0.53
CA ASN A 15 -5.45 -7.90 1.39
C ASN A 15 -5.19 -6.42 1.12
N ILE A 16 -3.92 -6.04 0.91
CA ILE A 16 -3.51 -4.68 0.56
C ILE A 16 -4.11 -4.27 -0.81
N GLU A 17 -4.01 -5.12 -1.82
CA GLU A 17 -4.55 -4.84 -3.16
C GLU A 17 -6.09 -4.72 -3.13
N SER A 18 -6.75 -5.56 -2.33
CA SER A 18 -8.20 -5.46 -2.11
C SER A 18 -8.58 -4.13 -1.44
N PHE A 19 -7.82 -3.71 -0.43
CA PHE A 19 -8.00 -2.43 0.25
C PHE A 19 -7.82 -1.25 -0.72
N PHE A 20 -6.75 -1.23 -1.51
CA PHE A 20 -6.53 -0.18 -2.50
C PHE A 20 -7.58 -0.18 -3.61
N SER A 21 -8.03 -1.35 -4.04
CA SER A 21 -9.11 -1.47 -5.03
C SER A 21 -10.43 -0.89 -4.50
N ARG A 22 -10.73 -1.07 -3.21
CA ARG A 22 -11.91 -0.47 -2.56
C ARG A 22 -11.79 1.05 -2.39
N LEU A 23 -10.58 1.55 -2.10
CA LEU A 23 -10.34 2.98 -1.89
C LEU A 23 -10.28 3.81 -3.18
N PHE A 24 -9.62 3.27 -4.20
CA PHE A 24 -9.28 4.02 -5.41
C PHE A 24 -9.92 3.46 -6.68
N GLY A 25 -10.52 2.27 -6.61
CA GLY A 25 -10.99 1.53 -7.77
C GLY A 25 -9.93 0.55 -8.30
N VAL A 26 -10.41 -0.46 -9.03
CA VAL A 26 -9.56 -1.46 -9.67
C VAL A 26 -8.71 -0.79 -10.75
N GLY A 27 -7.40 -1.06 -10.76
CA GLY A 27 -6.46 -0.49 -11.74
C GLY A 27 -5.99 0.94 -11.45
N ALA A 28 -6.45 1.56 -10.36
CA ALA A 28 -6.02 2.91 -9.98
C ALA A 28 -4.65 2.96 -9.30
N PHE A 29 -4.08 1.81 -8.93
CA PHE A 29 -2.77 1.70 -8.30
C PHE A 29 -1.86 0.73 -9.06
N THR A 30 -0.55 0.97 -8.98
CA THR A 30 0.46 0.07 -9.56
C THR A 30 1.26 -0.57 -8.45
N VAL A 31 1.54 -1.87 -8.56
CA VAL A 31 2.35 -2.62 -7.61
C VAL A 31 3.66 -3.07 -8.27
N LYS A 32 4.79 -2.87 -7.59
CA LYS A 32 6.10 -3.38 -8.01
C LYS A 32 6.80 -4.05 -6.83
N ARG A 33 7.51 -5.16 -7.05
CA ARG A 33 8.31 -5.78 -6.00
C ARG A 33 9.76 -5.34 -6.14
N LYS A 34 10.35 -4.77 -5.08
CA LYS A 34 11.75 -4.30 -5.07
C LYS A 34 12.41 -4.68 -3.75
N ARG A 35 13.53 -5.41 -3.82
CA ARG A 35 14.35 -5.80 -2.64
C ARG A 35 13.54 -6.43 -1.49
N GLY A 36 12.56 -7.28 -1.80
CA GLY A 36 11.71 -7.94 -0.79
C GLY A 36 10.57 -7.09 -0.23
N ARG A 37 10.36 -5.87 -0.74
CA ARG A 37 9.23 -4.99 -0.40
C ARG A 37 8.31 -4.82 -1.60
N TRP A 38 7.05 -4.46 -1.33
CA TRP A 38 6.07 -4.09 -2.33
C TRP A 38 5.95 -2.56 -2.37
N GLU A 39 6.22 -1.98 -3.53
CA GLU A 39 6.06 -0.56 -3.82
C GLU A 39 4.71 -0.37 -4.49
N TYR A 40 3.84 0.43 -3.86
CA TYR A 40 2.52 0.76 -4.35
C TYR A 40 2.48 2.22 -4.78
N GLN A 41 2.24 2.47 -6.07
CA GLN A 41 1.96 3.80 -6.58
C GLN A 41 0.46 4.01 -6.55
N ILE A 42 0.01 4.98 -5.75
CA ILE A 42 -1.40 5.29 -5.50
C ILE A 42 -1.71 6.71 -5.99
N PRO A 43 -2.97 6.98 -6.39
CA PRO A 43 -3.31 8.23 -7.04
C PRO A 43 -3.20 9.43 -6.09
N ARG A 44 -3.48 9.23 -4.80
CA ARG A 44 -3.36 10.24 -3.73
C ARG A 44 -2.76 9.65 -2.45
N ARG A 45 -2.30 10.51 -1.54
CA ARG A 45 -1.89 10.10 -0.20
C ARG A 45 -3.09 9.56 0.60
N LEU A 46 -2.80 8.60 1.48
CA LEU A 46 -3.78 8.04 2.42
C LEU A 46 -3.97 8.99 3.59
N ASP A 47 -5.21 9.13 4.03
CA ASP A 47 -5.56 9.84 5.26
C ASP A 47 -5.13 9.04 6.49
N ALA A 48 -4.99 9.67 7.65
CA ALA A 48 -4.52 9.02 8.88
C ALA A 48 -5.33 7.75 9.26
N VAL A 49 -6.66 7.79 9.03
CA VAL A 49 -7.55 6.63 9.26
C VAL A 49 -7.24 5.49 8.28
N GLN A 50 -7.04 5.81 7.00
CA GLN A 50 -6.71 4.82 5.97
C GLN A 50 -5.31 4.23 6.19
N GLN A 51 -4.36 5.04 6.67
CA GLN A 51 -3.04 4.57 7.07
C GLN A 51 -3.13 3.58 8.23
N SER A 52 -3.88 3.91 9.29
CA SER A 52 -4.09 3.02 10.43
C SER A 52 -4.75 1.70 10.02
N GLN A 53 -5.75 1.73 9.13
CA GLN A 53 -6.37 0.52 8.59
C GLN A 53 -5.38 -0.33 7.78
N LEU A 54 -4.56 0.30 6.95
CA LEU A 54 -3.55 -0.38 6.17
C LEU A 54 -2.46 -0.99 7.08
N MET A 55 -2.06 -0.30 8.15
CA MET A 55 -1.11 -0.80 9.16
C MET A 55 -1.66 -2.02 9.91
N SER A 56 -2.97 -2.08 10.15
CA SER A 56 -3.59 -3.27 10.74
C SER A 56 -3.63 -4.45 9.76
N LEU A 57 -3.60 -4.20 8.45
CA LEU A 57 -3.62 -5.23 7.41
C LEU A 57 -2.23 -5.74 7.02
N ALA A 58 -1.17 -4.99 7.35
CA ALA A 58 0.20 -5.32 6.97
C ALA A 58 1.21 -4.76 7.97
N ALA A 59 2.35 -5.44 8.14
CA ALA A 59 3.50 -4.89 8.88
C ALA A 59 4.18 -3.74 8.09
N ILE A 60 3.55 -2.57 8.01
CA ILE A 60 4.08 -1.42 7.28
C ILE A 60 5.29 -0.84 8.02
N GLU A 61 6.48 -1.02 7.45
CA GLU A 61 7.65 -0.20 7.77
C GLU A 61 7.45 1.19 7.11
N HIS A 62 6.87 2.14 7.83
CA HIS A 62 6.74 3.52 7.38
C HIS A 62 8.13 4.14 7.17
N TYR A 63 8.46 4.46 5.93
CA TYR A 63 9.50 5.45 5.60
C TYR A 63 8.81 6.56 4.80
N GLU A 64 8.56 7.68 5.46
CA GLU A 64 8.48 8.95 4.74
C GLU A 64 9.87 9.18 4.14
N GLN A 65 9.99 9.04 2.83
CA GLN A 65 11.13 9.61 2.13
C GLN A 65 10.64 10.48 0.97
N ILE A 66 10.62 11.77 1.30
CA ILE A 66 10.96 12.95 0.48
C ILE A 66 10.04 13.24 -0.71
#